data_AF-A0A5D2LPE3-F1
#
_entry.id   AF-A0A5D2LPE3-F1
#
_cell.length_a   1.000
_cell.length_b   1.000
_cell.length_c   1.000
_cell.angle_alpha   90.00
_cell.angle_beta   90.00
_cell.angle_gamma   90.00
#
_symmetry.space_group_name_H-M   'P 1'
#
loop_
_entity.id
_entity.type
_entity.pdbx_description
1 polymer ?
#
loop_
_entity_poly.entity_id
_entity_poly.type
_entity_poly.pdbx_seq_one_letter_code
_entity_poly.pdbx_strand_id
1 'polypeptide(L)'
;MATRFYSCSLIPARPTSGSVLNKYSLLPNPRISITRRHTTLVSSSSSSSSFTLRASVSSAATSTAVDGTISSTKPSKSLPFRVGHGFDLHRLEPGYPLIIGGIDIPHDRGCEAHSDGDVLLHCVVDAILGALGLPDIGQIFPDSDPKWKGAPSSVFIKEAVRLMHEAGYEIGNLDATLILQRPKLSPHKGVIKANLSELLGADPSVVNLKAKTHEKVDSLGENRSIAAHTVVLLMRK
;
A
#
# COMPACT_ATOMS: atom_id res chain seq x y z
N MET A 1 -0.03 42.93 43.97
CA MET A 1 -0.36 44.30 43.52
C MET A 1 0.91 44.93 42.97
N ALA A 2 1.15 44.82 41.66
CA ALA A 2 2.11 45.62 40.89
C ALA A 2 2.00 45.19 39.42
N THR A 3 1.28 46.00 38.66
CA THR A 3 0.99 45.90 37.24
C THR A 3 2.19 46.41 36.43
N ARG A 4 2.66 45.67 35.42
CA ARG A 4 3.50 46.24 34.35
C ARG A 4 2.86 45.99 33.00
N PHE A 5 2.44 47.10 32.39
CA PHE A 5 2.01 47.23 31.02
C PHE A 5 3.21 47.07 30.08
N TYR A 6 3.05 46.31 28.99
CA TYR A 6 3.86 46.50 27.78
C TYR A 6 2.97 46.94 26.64
N SER A 7 3.36 48.09 26.09
CA SER A 7 2.68 48.85 25.05
C SER A 7 2.92 48.26 23.66
N CYS A 8 1.87 48.38 22.85
CA CYS A 8 1.78 48.20 21.40
C CYS A 8 2.74 49.11 20.61
N SER A 9 3.26 48.60 19.48
CA SER A 9 3.72 49.28 18.24
C SER A 9 4.68 48.32 17.49
N LEU A 10 4.72 48.12 16.17
CA LEU A 10 4.13 48.70 14.98
C LEU A 10 4.31 47.67 13.84
N ILE A 11 3.28 47.49 13.02
CA ILE A 11 3.28 46.67 11.79
C ILE A 11 3.77 47.54 10.63
N PRO A 12 4.74 47.10 9.78
CA PRO A 12 4.99 47.76 8.51
C PRO A 12 4.03 47.28 7.42
N ALA A 13 3.56 48.25 6.64
CA ALA A 13 2.53 48.14 5.61
C ALA A 13 2.92 47.28 4.38
N ARG A 14 1.87 46.79 3.73
CA ARG A 14 1.85 46.04 2.48
C ARG A 14 2.06 46.99 1.29
N PRO A 15 2.88 46.66 0.27
CA PRO A 15 2.80 47.34 -1.02
C PRO A 15 1.70 46.75 -1.90
N THR A 16 0.96 47.63 -2.56
CA THR A 16 -0.11 47.37 -3.53
C THR A 16 0.41 47.16 -4.95
N SER A 17 -0.27 46.26 -5.67
CA SER A 17 -0.43 46.06 -7.12
C SER A 17 0.65 46.58 -8.08
N GLY A 18 1.32 45.63 -8.76
CA GLY A 18 1.95 45.82 -10.06
C GLY A 18 1.66 44.61 -10.95
N SER A 19 0.94 44.82 -12.04
CA SER A 19 0.63 43.85 -13.08
C SER A 19 1.91 43.34 -13.77
N VAL A 20 2.13 42.03 -13.79
CA VAL A 20 3.07 41.42 -14.74
C VAL A 20 2.32 40.36 -15.55
N LEU A 21 2.07 40.72 -16.80
CA LEU A 21 1.56 39.87 -17.87
C LEU A 21 2.53 38.73 -18.18
N ASN A 22 2.05 37.51 -17.96
CA ASN A 22 2.05 36.38 -18.89
C ASN A 22 3.12 36.36 -20.00
N LYS A 23 4.18 35.55 -19.83
CA LYS A 23 4.96 34.94 -20.93
C LYS A 23 5.55 33.59 -20.49
N TYR A 24 4.72 32.55 -20.43
CA TYR A 24 5.19 31.18 -20.65
C TYR A 24 4.59 30.70 -21.96
N SER A 25 5.40 30.84 -23.01
CA SER A 25 5.18 30.31 -24.33
C SER A 25 5.07 28.78 -24.27
N LEU A 26 3.93 28.29 -24.78
CA LEU A 26 3.65 26.90 -25.10
C LEU A 26 4.76 26.33 -25.98
N LEU A 27 5.51 25.36 -25.47
CA LEU A 27 6.35 24.50 -26.31
C LEU A 27 5.46 23.41 -26.92
N PRO A 28 5.54 23.14 -28.24
CA PRO A 28 4.72 22.11 -28.88
C PRO A 28 5.19 20.71 -28.48
N ASN A 29 4.24 19.87 -28.06
CA ASN A 29 4.44 18.43 -27.84
C ASN A 29 4.92 17.75 -29.13
N PRO A 30 5.97 16.90 -29.09
CA PRO A 30 6.32 16.08 -30.24
C PRO A 30 5.23 15.04 -30.50
N ARG A 31 4.63 15.09 -31.69
CA ARG A 31 3.73 14.05 -32.20
C ARG A 31 4.48 12.73 -32.33
N ILE A 32 4.22 11.79 -31.44
CA ILE A 32 4.56 10.38 -31.64
C ILE A 32 3.47 9.79 -32.53
N SER A 33 3.78 9.53 -33.80
CA SER A 33 2.93 8.78 -34.71
C SER A 33 3.00 7.30 -34.38
N ILE A 34 1.98 6.76 -33.70
CA ILE A 34 1.83 5.32 -33.50
C ILE A 34 1.21 4.73 -34.77
N THR A 35 2.03 4.04 -35.56
CA THR A 35 1.58 3.28 -36.72
C THR A 35 0.82 2.04 -36.24
N ARG A 36 -0.49 2.04 -36.44
CA ARG A 36 -1.41 0.95 -36.10
C ARG A 36 -1.14 -0.25 -37.03
N ARG A 37 -0.36 -1.24 -36.59
CA ARG A 37 -0.28 -2.53 -37.29
C ARG A 37 -1.51 -3.36 -36.92
N HIS A 38 -2.45 -3.44 -37.87
CA HIS A 38 -3.49 -4.45 -37.88
C HIS A 38 -2.83 -5.83 -37.89
N THR A 39 -3.01 -6.61 -36.82
CA THR A 39 -2.78 -8.05 -36.83
C THR A 39 -4.14 -8.73 -36.90
N THR A 40 -4.38 -9.38 -38.03
CA THR A 40 -5.57 -10.17 -38.32
C THR A 40 -5.64 -11.39 -37.40
N LEU A 41 -6.77 -11.52 -36.72
CA LEU A 41 -7.19 -12.73 -36.02
C LEU A 41 -7.38 -13.85 -37.05
N VAL A 42 -6.64 -14.94 -36.90
CA VAL A 42 -6.93 -16.21 -37.57
C VAL A 42 -7.47 -17.17 -36.51
N SER A 43 -8.75 -17.43 -36.60
CA SER A 43 -9.45 -18.53 -35.96
C SER A 43 -9.19 -19.82 -36.74
N SER A 44 -8.73 -20.88 -36.07
CA SER A 44 -8.82 -22.24 -36.61
C SER A 44 -9.07 -23.25 -35.50
N SER A 45 -10.34 -23.64 -35.46
CA SER A 45 -10.94 -24.91 -35.05
C SER A 45 -10.02 -26.08 -34.66
N SER A 46 -10.37 -26.64 -33.50
CA SER A 46 -10.43 -28.06 -33.14
C SER A 46 -10.25 -29.10 -34.26
N SER A 47 -9.32 -30.03 -34.05
CA SER A 47 -9.51 -31.43 -34.41
C SER A 47 -8.72 -32.34 -33.47
N SER A 48 -9.48 -33.12 -32.73
CA SER A 48 -9.11 -34.28 -31.93
C SER A 48 -8.61 -35.42 -32.82
N SER A 49 -7.43 -35.94 -32.53
CA SER A 49 -6.97 -37.24 -33.04
C SER A 49 -6.24 -37.99 -31.94
N SER A 50 -7.00 -38.89 -31.33
CA SER A 50 -6.56 -40.00 -30.50
C SER A 50 -5.59 -40.92 -31.25
N PHE A 51 -4.45 -41.22 -30.64
CA PHE A 51 -3.61 -42.36 -30.99
C PHE A 51 -3.14 -43.06 -29.72
N THR A 52 -3.39 -44.36 -29.64
CA THR A 52 -3.10 -45.26 -28.51
C THR A 52 -1.90 -46.16 -28.85
N LEU A 53 -1.18 -46.57 -27.78
CA LEU A 53 -0.20 -47.67 -27.68
C LEU A 53 1.21 -47.35 -28.24
N ARG A 54 2.33 -47.70 -27.61
CA ARG A 54 2.66 -48.80 -26.70
C ARG A 54 4.00 -48.51 -26.01
N ALA A 55 4.19 -49.03 -24.80
CA ALA A 55 5.47 -48.99 -24.08
C ALA A 55 6.54 -49.87 -24.74
N SER A 56 7.81 -49.43 -24.72
CA SER A 56 9.00 -50.30 -24.74
C SER A 56 10.20 -49.61 -24.08
N VAL A 57 11.02 -50.42 -23.42
CA VAL A 57 12.07 -50.10 -22.45
C VAL A 57 13.44 -49.71 -23.03
N SER A 58 14.17 -48.92 -22.23
CA SER A 58 15.63 -48.74 -22.07
C SER A 58 16.59 -48.74 -23.26
N SER A 59 17.34 -47.65 -23.38
CA SER A 59 18.79 -47.70 -23.63
C SER A 59 19.50 -46.55 -22.91
N ALA A 60 20.62 -46.90 -22.27
CA ALA A 60 21.47 -46.03 -21.48
C ALA A 60 22.29 -45.08 -22.37
N ALA A 61 22.43 -43.82 -21.94
CA ALA A 61 23.52 -42.94 -22.37
C ALA A 61 23.78 -41.85 -21.30
N THR A 62 24.83 -42.10 -20.52
CA THR A 62 25.98 -41.19 -20.35
C THR A 62 25.73 -39.73 -19.98
N SER A 63 26.01 -39.46 -18.70
CA SER A 63 26.66 -38.26 -18.15
C SER A 63 26.20 -36.88 -18.65
N THR A 64 25.56 -36.15 -17.77
CA THR A 64 26.11 -34.87 -17.28
C THR A 64 25.36 -34.54 -15.99
N ALA A 65 26.00 -34.85 -14.87
CA ALA A 65 25.63 -34.25 -13.60
C ALA A 65 25.92 -32.75 -13.74
N VAL A 66 24.87 -31.97 -13.97
CA VAL A 66 24.94 -30.52 -13.82
C VAL A 66 24.84 -30.25 -12.33
N ASP A 67 25.94 -30.53 -11.62
CA ASP A 67 26.15 -30.03 -10.27
C ASP A 67 26.43 -28.54 -10.37
N GLY A 68 25.35 -27.79 -10.53
CA GLY A 68 25.34 -26.33 -10.58
C GLY A 68 25.06 -25.76 -9.20
N THR A 69 25.89 -26.10 -8.22
CA THR A 69 25.88 -25.43 -6.92
C THR A 69 26.39 -24.00 -7.09
N ILE A 70 25.51 -23.08 -7.50
CA ILE A 70 25.77 -21.63 -7.44
C ILE A 70 25.65 -21.20 -5.97
N SER A 71 26.66 -21.54 -5.19
CA SER A 71 26.86 -21.01 -3.85
C SER A 71 27.53 -19.65 -3.98
N SER A 72 26.73 -18.59 -4.13
CA SER A 72 27.24 -17.21 -4.05
C SER A 72 27.54 -16.87 -2.59
N THR A 73 28.76 -17.16 -2.15
CA THR A 73 29.24 -17.04 -0.77
C THR A 73 29.63 -15.62 -0.32
N LYS A 74 28.93 -14.59 -0.81
CA LYS A 74 29.00 -13.28 -0.12
C LYS A 74 27.94 -13.26 0.97
N PRO A 75 28.29 -13.10 2.26
CA PRO A 75 27.27 -12.95 3.30
C PRO A 75 26.38 -11.78 2.92
N SER A 76 25.07 -12.01 2.88
CA SER A 76 24.10 -10.96 2.58
C SER A 76 24.26 -9.85 3.63
N LYS A 77 24.32 -8.60 3.16
CA LYS A 77 24.51 -7.45 4.05
C LYS A 77 23.28 -7.34 4.96
N SER A 78 23.46 -7.58 6.26
CA SER A 78 22.44 -7.26 7.26
C SER A 78 22.46 -5.74 7.48
N LEU A 79 21.31 -5.09 7.28
CA LEU A 79 21.16 -3.67 7.52
C LEU A 79 20.57 -3.46 8.92
N PRO A 80 21.11 -2.56 9.75
CA PRO A 80 20.54 -2.27 11.07
C PRO A 80 19.15 -1.63 10.98
N PHE A 81 18.88 -0.92 9.89
CA PHE A 81 17.62 -0.23 9.64
C PHE A 81 17.11 -0.53 8.23
N ARG A 82 15.79 -0.62 8.09
CA ARG A 82 15.09 -0.72 6.80
C ARG A 82 13.89 0.21 6.79
N VAL A 83 13.65 0.86 5.65
CA VAL A 83 12.49 1.74 5.47
C VAL A 83 11.53 1.07 4.50
N GLY A 84 10.26 1.14 4.83
CA GLY A 84 9.18 0.72 3.95
C GLY A 84 8.15 1.81 3.77
N HIS A 85 7.54 1.82 2.59
CA HIS A 85 6.43 2.70 2.24
C HIS A 85 5.30 1.84 1.69
N GLY A 86 4.09 2.14 2.13
CA GLY A 86 2.86 1.54 1.63
C GLY A 86 1.89 2.59 1.12
N PHE A 87 1.09 2.20 0.14
CA PHE A 87 -0.04 2.97 -0.35
C PHE A 87 -1.18 2.01 -0.68
N ASP A 88 -2.39 2.35 -0.24
CA ASP A 88 -3.60 1.63 -0.67
C ASP A 88 -4.75 2.63 -0.87
N LEU A 89 -5.69 2.28 -1.75
CA LEU A 89 -6.87 3.06 -2.08
C LEU A 89 -8.07 2.15 -2.40
N HIS A 90 -9.19 2.37 -1.72
CA HIS A 90 -10.45 1.68 -1.98
C HIS A 90 -11.54 2.63 -2.46
N ARG A 91 -12.45 2.11 -3.30
CA ARG A 91 -13.71 2.79 -3.63
C ARG A 91 -14.63 2.74 -2.41
N LEU A 92 -15.35 3.84 -2.20
CA LEU A 92 -16.41 3.93 -1.18
C LEU A 92 -17.76 3.85 -1.85
N GLU A 93 -18.56 2.83 -1.54
CA GLU A 93 -19.90 2.63 -2.10
C GLU A 93 -20.97 2.46 -1.01
N PRO A 94 -22.25 2.82 -1.30
CA PRO A 94 -23.35 2.60 -0.36
C PRO A 94 -23.54 1.12 -0.03
N GLY A 95 -23.93 0.82 1.21
CA GLY A 95 -24.26 -0.55 1.65
C GLY A 95 -23.06 -1.40 2.07
N TYR A 96 -21.84 -0.86 2.01
CA TYR A 96 -20.63 -1.51 2.53
C TYR A 96 -20.24 -0.96 3.92
N PRO A 97 -19.56 -1.75 4.75
CA PRO A 97 -19.01 -1.28 6.03
C PRO A 97 -17.76 -0.42 5.81
N LEU A 98 -17.51 0.53 6.71
CA LEU A 98 -16.29 1.35 6.69
C LEU A 98 -15.37 0.89 7.82
N ILE A 99 -14.53 -0.10 7.51
CA ILE A 99 -13.57 -0.65 8.46
C ILE A 99 -12.22 0.04 8.27
N ILE A 100 -11.68 0.61 9.36
CA ILE A 100 -10.39 1.31 9.34
C ILE A 100 -9.57 0.89 10.55
N GLY A 101 -8.40 0.30 10.31
CA GLY A 101 -7.55 -0.28 11.34
C GLY A 101 -8.27 -1.25 12.28
N GLY A 102 -9.14 -2.10 11.72
CA GLY A 102 -9.96 -3.11 12.39
C GLY A 102 -11.19 -2.58 13.11
N ILE A 103 -11.51 -1.28 12.98
CA ILE A 103 -12.65 -0.65 13.65
C ILE A 103 -13.71 -0.32 12.62
N ASP A 104 -14.93 -0.81 12.82
CA ASP A 104 -16.10 -0.44 12.02
C ASP A 104 -16.59 0.96 12.43
N ILE A 105 -16.62 1.89 11.47
CA ILE A 105 -16.96 3.29 11.68
C ILE A 105 -18.30 3.58 11.01
N PRO A 106 -19.33 4.04 11.75
CA PRO A 106 -20.63 4.36 11.17
C PRO A 106 -20.52 5.40 10.05
N HIS A 107 -20.97 5.05 8.84
CA HIS A 107 -20.94 5.93 7.68
C HIS A 107 -21.96 5.51 6.61
N ASP A 108 -22.34 6.43 5.72
CA ASP A 108 -23.28 6.15 4.62
C ASP A 108 -22.68 5.32 3.47
N ARG A 109 -21.34 5.16 3.46
CA ARG A 109 -20.57 4.43 2.45
C ARG A 109 -19.47 3.63 3.13
N GLY A 110 -19.04 2.54 2.51
CA GLY A 110 -17.93 1.72 2.97
C GLY A 110 -17.11 1.17 1.83
N CYS A 111 -16.07 0.41 2.13
CA CYS A 111 -15.12 -0.06 1.13
C CYS A 111 -15.70 -1.21 0.30
N GLU A 112 -15.77 -1.03 -1.02
CA GLU A 112 -16.06 -2.13 -1.96
C GLU A 112 -14.75 -2.87 -2.25
N ALA A 113 -14.54 -4.02 -1.61
CA ALA A 113 -13.32 -4.82 -1.73
C ALA A 113 -13.61 -6.33 -1.63
N HIS A 114 -12.61 -7.15 -2.02
CA HIS A 114 -12.67 -8.62 -1.87
C HIS A 114 -12.46 -9.08 -0.41
N SER A 115 -11.65 -8.33 0.35
CA SER A 115 -11.46 -8.48 1.80
C SER A 115 -12.49 -7.63 2.58
N ASP A 116 -12.22 -7.33 3.85
CA ASP A 116 -12.97 -6.35 4.65
C ASP A 116 -12.75 -4.88 4.23
N GLY A 117 -11.85 -4.63 3.26
CA GLY A 117 -11.61 -3.31 2.67
C GLY A 117 -10.83 -2.34 3.56
N ASP A 118 -10.11 -2.85 4.56
CA ASP A 118 -9.32 -2.02 5.48
C ASP A 118 -8.04 -1.47 4.84
N VAL A 119 -8.21 -0.32 4.19
CA VAL A 119 -7.14 0.41 3.49
C VAL A 119 -5.94 0.73 4.39
N LEU A 120 -6.15 0.94 5.69
CA LEU A 120 -5.06 1.26 6.62
C LEU A 120 -4.21 0.03 6.89
N LEU A 121 -4.84 -1.12 7.16
CA LEU A 121 -4.11 -2.35 7.45
C LEU A 121 -3.35 -2.86 6.22
N HIS A 122 -3.97 -2.84 5.03
CA HIS A 122 -3.27 -3.22 3.80
C HIS A 122 -2.03 -2.35 3.55
N CYS A 123 -2.17 -1.04 3.70
CA CYS A 123 -1.08 -0.09 3.54
C CYS A 123 0.07 -0.34 4.54
N VAL A 124 -0.25 -0.74 5.78
CA VAL A 124 0.75 -1.11 6.79
C VAL A 124 1.46 -2.42 6.41
N VAL A 125 0.72 -3.42 5.92
CA VAL A 125 1.27 -4.69 5.43
C VAL A 125 2.30 -4.43 4.32
N ASP A 126 1.93 -3.66 3.28
CA ASP A 126 2.83 -3.36 2.18
C ASP A 126 4.07 -2.57 2.62
N ALA A 127 3.93 -1.65 3.58
CA ALA A 127 5.09 -0.97 4.14
C ALA A 127 6.06 -1.95 4.81
N ILE A 128 5.57 -2.92 5.60
CA ILE A 128 6.41 -3.94 6.25
C ILE A 128 7.07 -4.84 5.20
N LEU A 129 6.29 -5.39 4.26
CA LEU A 129 6.79 -6.28 3.22
C LEU A 129 7.82 -5.59 2.33
N GLY A 130 7.56 -4.33 1.95
CA GLY A 130 8.47 -3.49 1.19
C GLY A 130 9.78 -3.20 1.92
N ALA A 131 9.74 -2.93 3.24
CA ALA A 131 10.96 -2.75 4.03
C ALA A 131 11.85 -4.01 4.02
N LEU A 132 11.22 -5.19 4.03
CA LEU A 132 11.89 -6.49 4.00
C LEU A 132 12.35 -6.90 2.59
N GLY A 133 11.80 -6.28 1.53
CA GLY A 133 12.04 -6.66 0.15
C GLY A 133 11.33 -7.95 -0.26
N LEU A 134 10.16 -8.21 0.35
CA LEU A 134 9.31 -9.37 0.06
C LEU A 134 8.27 -9.05 -1.03
N PRO A 135 7.61 -10.07 -1.60
CA PRO A 135 6.43 -9.85 -2.45
C PRO A 135 5.36 -9.02 -1.73
N ASP A 136 4.60 -8.23 -2.49
CA ASP A 136 3.54 -7.37 -1.96
C ASP A 136 2.30 -8.15 -1.49
N ILE A 137 1.34 -7.44 -0.89
CA ILE A 137 0.11 -8.04 -0.36
C ILE A 137 -0.67 -8.83 -1.43
N GLY A 138 -0.74 -8.35 -2.67
CA GLY A 138 -1.50 -9.01 -3.74
C GLY A 138 -0.82 -10.28 -4.24
N GLN A 139 0.51 -10.35 -4.14
CA GLN A 139 1.27 -11.56 -4.45
C GLN A 139 1.17 -12.62 -3.35
N ILE A 140 1.14 -12.21 -2.07
CA ILE A 140 1.02 -13.13 -0.94
C ILE A 140 -0.44 -13.58 -0.74
N PHE A 141 -1.42 -12.70 -0.99
CA PHE A 141 -2.85 -12.91 -0.76
C PHE A 141 -3.67 -12.57 -2.01
N PRO A 142 -3.59 -13.38 -3.08
CA PRO A 142 -4.24 -13.07 -4.34
C PRO A 142 -5.77 -13.15 -4.25
N ASP A 143 -6.47 -12.19 -4.85
CA ASP A 143 -7.95 -12.13 -4.91
C ASP A 143 -8.60 -13.37 -5.56
N SER A 144 -7.83 -14.14 -6.34
CA SER A 144 -8.29 -15.37 -6.99
C SER A 144 -8.41 -16.57 -6.05
N ASP A 145 -7.79 -16.52 -4.87
CA ASP A 145 -7.88 -17.59 -3.88
C ASP A 145 -9.14 -17.40 -3.01
N PRO A 146 -10.12 -18.33 -3.07
CA PRO A 146 -11.36 -18.23 -2.30
C PRO A 146 -11.14 -18.13 -0.79
N LYS A 147 -9.98 -18.56 -0.28
CA LYS A 147 -9.64 -18.50 1.15
C LYS A 147 -9.62 -17.07 1.69
N TRP A 148 -9.28 -16.08 0.86
CA TRP A 148 -9.14 -14.68 1.30
C TRP A 148 -10.42 -13.86 1.16
N LYS A 149 -11.45 -14.41 0.52
CA LYS A 149 -12.73 -13.72 0.33
C LYS A 149 -13.39 -13.43 1.68
N GLY A 150 -13.57 -12.15 2.00
CA GLY A 150 -14.12 -11.69 3.26
C GLY A 150 -13.23 -11.97 4.48
N ALA A 151 -11.96 -12.30 4.28
CA ALA A 151 -11.02 -12.46 5.37
C ALA A 151 -10.77 -11.12 6.07
N PRO A 152 -10.69 -11.09 7.40
CA PRO A 152 -10.37 -9.87 8.12
C PRO A 152 -8.91 -9.50 7.88
N SER A 153 -8.63 -8.22 7.62
CA SER A 153 -7.28 -7.72 7.29
C SER A 153 -6.26 -7.91 8.40
N SER A 154 -6.71 -8.16 9.64
CA SER A 154 -5.86 -8.59 10.76
C SER A 154 -5.05 -9.86 10.46
N VAL A 155 -5.52 -10.75 9.59
CA VAL A 155 -4.79 -11.96 9.17
C VAL A 155 -3.54 -11.57 8.38
N PHE A 156 -3.64 -10.59 7.48
CA PHE A 156 -2.53 -10.12 6.67
C PHE A 156 -1.46 -9.41 7.51
N ILE A 157 -1.88 -8.62 8.51
CA ILE A 157 -0.96 -7.99 9.48
C ILE A 157 -0.18 -9.05 10.26
N LYS A 158 -0.86 -10.06 10.81
CA LYS A 158 -0.20 -11.13 11.58
C LYS A 158 0.85 -11.86 10.76
N GLU A 159 0.58 -12.11 9.48
CA GLU A 159 1.54 -12.75 8.59
C GLU A 159 2.73 -11.84 8.26
N ALA A 160 2.49 -10.55 7.99
CA ALA A 160 3.56 -9.58 7.77
C ALA A 160 4.48 -9.44 9.01
N VAL A 161 3.89 -9.42 10.22
CA VAL A 161 4.63 -9.40 11.50
C VAL A 161 5.43 -10.69 11.69
N ARG A 162 4.85 -11.85 11.36
CA ARG A 162 5.54 -13.15 11.40
C ARG A 162 6.78 -13.15 10.49
N LEU A 163 6.61 -12.72 9.23
CA LEU A 163 7.69 -12.61 8.25
C LEU A 163 8.76 -11.59 8.67
N MET A 164 8.36 -10.46 9.23
CA MET A 164 9.27 -9.46 9.80
C MET A 164 10.15 -10.05 10.90
N HIS A 165 9.55 -10.80 11.83
CA HIS A 165 10.29 -11.45 12.90
C HIS A 165 11.19 -12.59 12.40
N GLU A 166 10.72 -13.38 11.44
CA GLU A 166 11.53 -14.42 10.78
C GLU A 166 12.76 -13.84 10.07
N ALA A 167 12.60 -12.67 9.45
CA ALA A 167 13.69 -11.92 8.83
C ALA A 167 14.65 -11.28 9.86
N GLY A 168 14.36 -11.34 11.17
CA GLY A 168 15.17 -10.80 12.25
C GLY A 168 15.00 -9.29 12.47
N TYR A 169 13.81 -8.76 12.18
CA TYR A 169 13.47 -7.35 12.37
C TYR A 169 12.32 -7.16 13.36
N GLU A 170 12.22 -5.94 13.85
CA GLU A 170 11.11 -5.41 14.66
C GLU A 170 10.77 -3.97 14.23
N ILE A 171 9.62 -3.46 14.69
CA ILE A 171 9.20 -2.09 14.39
C ILE A 171 10.00 -1.11 15.26
N GLY A 172 10.76 -0.22 14.63
CA GLY A 172 11.31 0.96 15.28
C GLY A 172 10.22 2.02 15.47
N ASN A 173 9.59 2.45 14.37
CA ASN A 173 8.37 3.25 14.41
C ASN A 173 7.55 3.12 13.12
N LEU A 174 6.26 3.50 13.22
CA LEU A 174 5.33 3.54 12.11
C LEU A 174 4.53 4.84 12.13
N ASP A 175 4.38 5.46 10.96
CA ASP A 175 3.54 6.65 10.80
C ASP A 175 2.62 6.50 9.58
N ALA A 176 1.31 6.48 9.84
CA ALA A 176 0.29 6.38 8.81
C ALA A 176 -0.45 7.71 8.61
N THR A 177 -0.89 7.95 7.38
CA THR A 177 -1.76 9.07 7.02
C THR A 177 -2.95 8.55 6.23
N LEU A 178 -4.13 8.65 6.83
CA LEU A 178 -5.39 8.37 6.16
C LEU A 178 -5.90 9.63 5.45
N ILE A 179 -6.38 9.48 4.22
CA ILE A 179 -7.03 10.53 3.44
C ILE A 179 -8.49 10.14 3.24
N LEU A 180 -9.39 10.86 3.93
CA LEU A 180 -10.82 10.59 3.92
C LEU A 180 -11.59 11.90 4.11
N GLN A 181 -12.54 12.19 3.23
CA GLN A 181 -13.32 13.42 3.33
C GLN A 181 -14.35 13.37 4.47
N ARG A 182 -15.01 12.22 4.67
CA ARG A 182 -15.97 11.97 5.75
C ARG A 182 -16.01 10.47 6.06
N PRO A 183 -16.26 10.06 7.32
CA PRO A 183 -16.58 10.89 8.48
C PRO A 183 -15.33 11.49 9.13
N LYS A 184 -15.52 12.25 10.22
CA LYS A 184 -14.41 12.80 11.00
C LYS A 184 -13.73 11.68 11.78
N LEU A 185 -12.46 11.38 11.48
CA LEU A 185 -11.74 10.29 12.15
C LEU A 185 -11.23 10.62 13.56
N SER A 186 -11.19 11.89 13.96
CA SER A 186 -10.60 12.29 15.26
C SER A 186 -11.16 11.55 16.48
N PRO A 187 -12.47 11.23 16.59
CA PRO A 187 -13.00 10.47 17.73
C PRO A 187 -12.53 9.01 17.76
N HIS A 188 -12.13 8.45 16.60
CA HIS A 188 -11.79 7.04 16.45
C HIS A 188 -10.27 6.79 16.47
N LYS A 189 -9.44 7.83 16.34
CA LYS A 189 -7.97 7.69 16.26
C LYS A 189 -7.36 6.90 17.42
N GLY A 190 -7.86 7.09 18.65
CA GLY A 190 -7.35 6.41 19.83
C GLY A 190 -7.54 4.89 19.75
N VAL A 191 -8.77 4.45 19.43
CA VAL A 191 -9.09 3.02 19.34
C VAL A 191 -8.42 2.36 18.13
N ILE A 192 -8.34 3.06 16.99
CA ILE A 192 -7.64 2.55 15.80
C ILE A 192 -6.15 2.36 16.10
N LYS A 193 -5.51 3.35 16.73
CA LYS A 193 -4.10 3.26 17.10
C LYS A 193 -3.84 2.13 18.12
N ALA A 194 -4.74 1.94 19.09
CA ALA A 194 -4.62 0.86 20.06
C ALA A 194 -4.68 -0.51 19.38
N ASN A 195 -5.70 -0.74 18.54
CA ASN A 195 -5.84 -2.00 17.80
C ASN A 195 -4.67 -2.25 16.84
N LEU A 196 -4.21 -1.21 16.12
CA LEU A 196 -3.03 -1.33 15.26
C LEU A 196 -1.78 -1.70 16.05
N SER A 197 -1.58 -1.11 17.23
CA SER A 197 -0.42 -1.41 18.10
C SER A 197 -0.47 -2.86 18.60
N GLU A 198 -1.65 -3.34 18.99
CA GLU A 198 -1.87 -4.73 19.40
C GLU A 198 -1.58 -5.72 18.27
N LEU A 199 -2.14 -5.48 17.08
CA LEU A 199 -1.93 -6.35 15.91
C LEU A 199 -0.45 -6.42 15.48
N LEU A 200 0.28 -5.32 15.64
CA LEU A 200 1.70 -5.24 15.33
C LEU A 200 2.61 -5.78 16.44
N GLY A 201 2.09 -5.99 17.65
CA GLY A 201 2.88 -6.31 18.83
C GLY A 201 3.88 -5.20 19.20
N ALA A 202 3.51 -3.93 18.97
CA ALA A 202 4.37 -2.76 19.18
C ALA A 202 3.83 -1.83 20.26
N ASP A 203 4.71 -1.07 20.92
CA ASP A 203 4.28 -0.07 21.90
C ASP A 203 3.50 1.07 21.20
N PRO A 204 2.36 1.53 21.76
CA PRO A 204 1.62 2.65 21.19
C PRO A 204 2.44 3.93 21.01
N SER A 205 3.53 4.16 21.74
CA SER A 205 4.40 5.33 21.56
C SER A 205 5.10 5.35 20.20
N VAL A 206 5.29 4.19 19.56
CA VAL A 206 5.98 4.07 18.27
C VAL A 206 5.04 3.93 17.07
N VAL A 207 3.73 3.90 17.30
CA VAL A 207 2.69 3.82 16.26
C VAL A 207 1.93 5.15 16.17
N ASN A 208 1.88 5.77 14.99
CA ASN A 208 1.15 7.02 14.78
C ASN A 208 0.15 6.94 13.64
N LEU A 209 -0.98 7.65 13.81
CA LEU A 209 -2.04 7.75 12.82
C LEU A 209 -2.49 9.21 12.65
N LYS A 210 -2.31 9.73 11.45
CA LYS A 210 -2.82 11.02 11.01
C LYS A 210 -4.03 10.82 10.09
N ALA A 211 -4.85 11.85 10.00
CA ALA A 211 -6.02 11.84 9.12
C ALA A 211 -6.16 13.23 8.50
N LYS A 212 -6.45 13.27 7.21
CA LYS A 212 -6.63 14.48 6.42
C LYS A 212 -7.85 14.34 5.51
N THR A 213 -8.54 15.44 5.29
CA THR A 213 -9.44 15.64 4.15
C THR A 213 -8.63 15.80 2.87
N HIS A 214 -9.28 15.58 1.72
CA HIS A 214 -8.73 15.87 0.40
C HIS A 214 -9.34 17.14 -0.19
N GLU A 215 -9.66 18.12 0.67
CA GLU A 215 -10.12 19.46 0.32
C GLU A 215 -11.24 19.53 -0.74
N LYS A 216 -12.16 18.55 -0.75
CA LYS A 216 -13.27 18.44 -1.73
C LYS A 216 -12.81 18.34 -3.20
N VAL A 217 -11.57 17.95 -3.47
CA VAL A 217 -11.09 17.68 -4.83
C VAL A 217 -10.96 16.19 -5.09
N ASP A 218 -11.28 15.79 -6.33
CA ASP A 218 -11.17 14.42 -6.85
C ASP A 218 -12.02 13.38 -6.09
N SER A 219 -11.81 12.08 -6.38
CA SER A 219 -12.60 10.99 -5.76
C SER A 219 -12.51 10.98 -4.24
N LEU A 220 -11.35 11.29 -3.68
CA LEU A 220 -11.16 11.37 -2.23
C LEU A 220 -11.98 12.52 -1.64
N GLY A 221 -11.98 13.69 -2.28
CA GLY A 221 -12.73 14.87 -1.82
C GLY A 221 -14.23 14.79 -2.08
N GLU A 222 -14.65 14.01 -3.08
CA GLU A 222 -16.05 13.70 -3.38
C GLU A 222 -16.60 12.56 -2.50
N ASN A 223 -15.78 11.98 -1.63
CA ASN A 223 -16.09 10.82 -0.79
C ASN A 223 -16.46 9.55 -1.57
N ARG A 224 -15.87 9.39 -2.76
CA ARG A 224 -15.97 8.20 -3.59
C ARG A 224 -14.82 7.21 -3.36
N SER A 225 -13.79 7.62 -2.62
CA SER A 225 -12.69 6.75 -2.24
C SER A 225 -12.10 7.14 -0.89
N ILE A 226 -11.30 6.23 -0.35
CA ILE A 226 -10.45 6.40 0.83
C ILE A 226 -9.04 5.94 0.46
N ALA A 227 -8.01 6.62 0.98
CA ALA A 227 -6.62 6.23 0.75
C ALA A 227 -5.81 6.24 2.04
N ALA A 228 -4.75 5.44 2.07
CA ALA A 228 -3.78 5.43 3.15
C ALA A 228 -2.36 5.46 2.61
N HIS A 229 -1.48 6.18 3.29
CA HIS A 229 -0.04 6.07 3.16
C HIS A 229 0.57 5.66 4.50
N THR A 230 1.56 4.78 4.46
CA THR A 230 2.31 4.35 5.64
C THR A 230 3.79 4.44 5.35
N VAL A 231 4.55 4.95 6.33
CA VAL A 231 6.00 4.78 6.37
C VAL A 231 6.37 4.02 7.63
N VAL A 232 7.26 3.04 7.49
CA VAL A 232 7.75 2.23 8.61
C VAL A 232 9.28 2.25 8.61
N LEU A 233 9.86 2.34 9.80
CA LEU A 233 11.26 2.08 10.06
C LEU A 233 11.36 0.77 10.84
N LEU A 234 11.96 -0.24 10.22
CA LEU A 234 12.29 -1.50 10.89
C LEU A 234 13.71 -1.45 11.45
N MET A 235 13.89 -2.04 12.62
CA MET A 235 15.17 -2.17 13.32
C MET A 235 15.57 -3.64 13.39
N ARG A 236 16.86 -3.93 13.20
CA ARG A 236 17.40 -5.27 13.38
C ARG A 236 17.35 -5.64 14.87
N LYS A 237 16.88 -6.87 15.16
CA LYS A 237 16.95 -7.46 16.51
C LYS A 237 18.39 -7.79 16.91
#